data_AF-A0A060CC71-F1
#
_entry.id   AF-A0A060CC71-F1
#
_cell.length_a   1.000
_cell.length_b   1.000
_cell.length_c   1.000
_cell.angle_alpha   90.00
_cell.angle_beta   90.00
_cell.angle_gamma   90.00
#
_symmetry.space_group_name_H-M   'P 1'
#
loop_
_entity.id
_entity.type
_entity.pdbx_description
1 polymer ?
#
loop_
_entity_poly.entity_id
_entity_poly.type
_entity_poly.pdbx_seq_one_letter_code
_entity_poly.pdbx_strand_id
1 'polypeptide(L)'
;MYPVTMGATTIWERWDSMLPNGDINPGEMTSFNHYALGGVADWVYKVVGGIRPDCPGYESVLIKPVPGRGIEWARTRLESPHGTIVAQWRLSHGRFRLDLDLPQGLTARVVLPDGQKHVVTRGGTQVFSCEMRDPQSPSNVAVE
;
A
#
# COMPACT_ATOMS: atom_id res chain seq x y z
N MET A 1 -11.61 -8.29 -8.64
CA MET A 1 -12.36 -8.82 -7.49
C MET A 1 -13.27 -10.00 -7.82
N TYR A 2 -13.34 -10.48 -9.07
CA TYR A 2 -14.26 -11.55 -9.49
C TYR A 2 -14.24 -12.83 -8.63
N PRO A 3 -13.08 -13.43 -8.27
CA PRO A 3 -13.08 -14.63 -7.41
C PRO A 3 -13.77 -14.40 -6.06
N VAL A 4 -13.56 -13.23 -5.45
CA VAL A 4 -14.20 -12.85 -4.18
C VAL A 4 -15.71 -12.77 -4.34
N THR A 5 -16.21 -12.21 -5.46
CA THR A 5 -17.66 -12.16 -5.73
C THR A 5 -18.28 -13.53 -6.02
N MET A 6 -17.44 -14.52 -6.34
CA MET A 6 -17.82 -15.94 -6.52
C MET A 6 -17.61 -16.78 -5.25
N GLY A 7 -17.34 -16.16 -4.09
CA GLY A 7 -17.22 -16.86 -2.81
C GLY A 7 -15.82 -17.39 -2.48
N ALA A 8 -14.78 -17.00 -3.23
CA ALA A 8 -13.41 -17.37 -2.91
C ALA A 8 -12.97 -16.87 -1.52
N THR A 9 -12.36 -17.76 -0.73
CA THR A 9 -11.69 -17.42 0.54
C THR A 9 -10.16 -17.51 0.44
N THR A 10 -9.64 -17.96 -0.69
CA THR A 10 -8.22 -18.07 -1.05
C THR A 10 -8.00 -17.53 -2.46
N ILE A 11 -6.74 -17.31 -2.84
CA ILE A 11 -6.39 -16.95 -4.22
C ILE A 11 -6.44 -18.19 -5.10
N TRP A 12 -7.05 -18.07 -6.26
CA TRP A 12 -7.14 -19.15 -7.24
C TRP A 12 -5.94 -19.15 -8.17
N GLU A 13 -5.60 -20.33 -8.71
CA GLU A 13 -4.54 -20.48 -9.70
C GLU A 13 -4.83 -19.75 -11.00
N ARG A 14 -6.11 -19.75 -11.41
CA ARG A 14 -6.60 -19.07 -12.60
C ARG A 14 -7.51 -17.93 -12.20
N TRP A 15 -7.55 -16.90 -13.03
CA TRP A 15 -8.53 -15.82 -12.90
C TRP A 15 -9.97 -16.34 -12.94
N ASP A 16 -10.18 -17.44 -13.66
CA ASP A 16 -11.44 -18.06 -13.99
C ASP A 16 -11.47 -19.55 -13.56
N SER A 17 -10.82 -19.91 -12.45
CA SER A 17 -10.89 -21.29 -11.89
C SER A 17 -12.34 -21.77 -11.71
N MET A 18 -13.26 -20.84 -11.39
CA MET A 18 -14.69 -21.00 -11.54
C MET A 18 -15.18 -19.99 -12.59
N LEU A 19 -15.98 -20.47 -13.54
CA LEU A 19 -16.62 -19.68 -14.58
C LEU A 19 -17.83 -18.92 -14.03
N PRO A 20 -18.33 -17.87 -14.72
CA PRO A 20 -19.44 -17.06 -14.20
C PRO A 20 -20.75 -17.84 -13.96
N ASN A 21 -20.90 -18.99 -14.62
CA ASN A 21 -22.05 -19.89 -14.45
C ASN A 21 -21.88 -20.89 -13.27
N GLY A 22 -20.75 -20.85 -12.56
CA GLY A 22 -20.44 -21.74 -11.44
C GLY A 22 -19.69 -23.02 -11.82
N ASP A 23 -19.51 -23.30 -13.11
CA ASP A 23 -18.75 -24.46 -13.55
C ASP A 23 -17.25 -24.28 -13.24
N ILE A 24 -16.57 -25.39 -12.97
CA ILE A 24 -15.11 -25.39 -12.82
C ILE A 24 -14.49 -25.24 -14.20
N ASN A 25 -13.38 -24.48 -14.28
CA ASN A 25 -12.62 -24.34 -15.50
C ASN A 25 -12.26 -25.73 -16.09
N PRO A 26 -12.50 -25.98 -17.39
CA PRO A 26 -12.29 -27.30 -17.97
C PRO A 26 -10.81 -27.65 -18.17
N GLY A 27 -9.88 -26.71 -17.93
CA GLY A 27 -8.45 -26.99 -17.99
C GLY A 27 -8.02 -28.03 -16.95
N GLU A 28 -7.11 -28.92 -17.35
CA GLU A 28 -6.61 -30.03 -16.50
C GLU A 28 -5.85 -29.56 -15.24
N MET A 29 -5.48 -28.28 -15.16
CA MET A 29 -4.80 -27.67 -14.02
C MET A 29 -5.63 -26.50 -13.49
N THR A 30 -6.39 -26.79 -12.43
CA THR A 30 -7.27 -25.84 -11.74
C THR A 30 -7.21 -26.05 -10.23
N SER A 31 -6.47 -25.20 -9.53
CA SER A 31 -6.48 -25.08 -8.07
C SER A 31 -7.24 -23.83 -7.61
N PHE A 32 -7.97 -23.97 -6.50
CA PHE A 32 -8.65 -22.87 -5.80
C PHE A 32 -7.80 -22.29 -4.65
N ASN A 33 -6.55 -22.75 -4.48
CA ASN A 33 -5.64 -22.28 -3.43
C ASN A 33 -4.20 -22.21 -3.94
N HIS A 34 -3.87 -21.13 -4.64
CA HIS A 34 -2.57 -20.90 -5.25
C HIS A 34 -2.20 -19.42 -5.12
N TYR A 35 -1.13 -19.11 -4.38
CA TYR A 35 -0.86 -17.73 -3.93
C TYR A 35 -0.32 -16.79 -5.02
N ALA A 36 0.04 -17.28 -6.20
CA ALA A 36 0.78 -16.50 -7.21
C ALA A 36 0.07 -15.19 -7.58
N LEU A 37 -1.23 -15.22 -7.85
CA LEU A 37 -2.02 -14.02 -8.16
C LEU A 37 -2.24 -13.12 -6.91
N GLY A 38 -1.95 -13.64 -5.72
CA GLY A 38 -1.91 -12.92 -4.46
C GLY A 38 -0.69 -12.03 -4.31
N GLY A 39 0.27 -12.07 -5.24
CA GLY A 39 1.42 -11.15 -5.29
C GLY A 39 1.04 -9.67 -5.26
N VAL A 40 -0.21 -9.33 -5.62
CA VAL A 40 -0.79 -7.99 -5.45
C VAL A 40 -0.74 -7.48 -4.00
N ALA A 41 -0.67 -8.37 -3.00
CA ALA A 41 -0.52 -7.99 -1.60
C ALA A 41 0.74 -7.14 -1.37
N ASP A 42 1.85 -7.41 -2.06
CA ASP A 42 3.07 -6.59 -1.95
C ASP A 42 2.80 -5.12 -2.34
N TRP A 43 2.04 -4.91 -3.41
CA TRP A 43 1.61 -3.58 -3.84
C TRP A 43 0.69 -2.91 -2.81
N VAL A 44 -0.22 -3.66 -2.19
CA VAL A 44 -1.09 -3.11 -1.13
C VAL A 44 -0.25 -2.60 0.04
N TYR A 45 0.75 -3.35 0.51
CA TYR A 45 1.61 -2.92 1.61
C TYR A 45 2.52 -1.74 1.21
N LYS A 46 3.18 -1.84 0.05
CA LYS A 46 4.18 -0.87 -0.38
C LYS A 46 3.60 0.41 -0.95
N VAL A 47 2.47 0.36 -1.62
CA VAL A 47 1.89 1.50 -2.35
C VAL A 47 0.71 2.09 -1.60
N VAL A 48 -0.30 1.28 -1.25
CA VAL A 48 -1.46 1.77 -0.50
C VAL A 48 -1.05 2.08 0.94
N GLY A 49 -0.43 1.12 1.63
CA GLY A 49 0.11 1.30 2.98
C GLY A 49 1.32 2.23 3.03
N GLY A 50 2.12 2.23 1.96
CA GLY A 50 3.26 3.12 1.80
C GLY A 50 4.55 2.65 2.45
N ILE A 51 4.61 1.47 3.08
CA ILE A 51 5.82 0.99 3.77
C ILE A 51 6.71 0.22 2.79
N ARG A 52 7.92 0.70 2.53
CA ARG A 52 8.89 0.06 1.64
C ARG A 52 10.26 -0.05 2.31
N PRO A 53 11.02 -1.12 2.04
CA PRO A 53 12.45 -1.10 2.37
C PRO A 53 13.11 -0.01 1.53
N ASP A 54 13.93 0.83 2.18
CA ASP A 54 14.83 1.76 1.49
C ASP A 54 16.22 1.15 1.34
N CYS A 55 16.59 0.31 2.31
CA CYS A 55 17.75 -0.59 2.26
C CYS A 55 17.31 -2.06 2.42
N PRO A 56 18.13 -3.03 1.97
CA PRO A 56 17.92 -4.45 2.27
C PRO A 56 17.70 -4.68 3.78
N GLY A 57 16.85 -5.65 4.11
CA GLY A 57 16.56 -5.98 5.51
C GLY A 57 15.75 -4.94 6.29
N TYR A 58 15.29 -3.85 5.65
CA TYR A 58 14.63 -2.73 6.31
C TYR A 58 15.55 -1.95 7.28
N GLU A 59 16.86 -1.91 7.03
CA GLU A 59 17.80 -1.08 7.81
C GLU A 59 17.40 0.42 7.82
N SER A 60 16.76 0.85 6.73
CA SER A 60 16.00 2.10 6.67
C SER A 60 14.75 1.89 5.82
N VAL A 61 13.74 2.74 6.02
CA VAL A 61 12.43 2.58 5.37
C VAL A 61 11.98 3.82 4.63
N LEU A 62 11.33 3.59 3.49
CA LEU A 62 10.64 4.63 2.74
C LEU A 62 9.15 4.54 3.07
N ILE A 63 8.61 5.61 3.63
CA ILE A 63 7.18 5.80 3.87
C ILE A 63 6.63 6.70 2.76
N LYS A 64 5.97 6.10 1.77
CA LYS A 64 5.40 6.79 0.60
C LYS A 64 4.03 6.20 0.25
N PRO A 65 2.98 6.51 1.02
CA PRO A 65 1.63 6.12 0.68
C PRO A 65 1.17 6.86 -0.58
N VAL A 66 0.46 6.14 -1.45
CA VAL A 66 -0.16 6.69 -2.66
C VAL A 66 -1.66 6.41 -2.57
N PRO A 67 -2.46 7.35 -2.02
CA PRO A 67 -3.91 7.20 -1.97
C PRO A 67 -4.50 6.99 -3.38
N GLY A 68 -5.25 5.91 -3.55
CA GLY A 68 -5.98 5.61 -4.78
C GLY A 68 -7.40 6.16 -4.73
N ARG A 69 -8.04 6.32 -5.90
CA ARG A 69 -9.45 6.71 -5.99
C ARG A 69 -10.33 5.71 -5.22
N GLY A 70 -11.21 6.21 -4.36
CA GLY A 70 -12.10 5.38 -3.54
C GLY A 70 -11.45 4.79 -2.27
N ILE A 71 -10.19 5.11 -1.99
CA ILE A 71 -9.51 4.72 -0.75
C ILE A 71 -9.26 5.99 0.07
N GLU A 72 -10.06 6.18 1.11
CA GLU A 72 -9.95 7.36 1.99
C GLU A 72 -9.03 7.13 3.17
N TRP A 73 -8.67 5.89 3.48
CA TRP A 73 -7.76 5.58 4.58
C TRP A 73 -7.09 4.23 4.37
N ALA A 74 -5.93 4.06 4.99
CA ALA A 74 -5.34 2.74 5.19
C ALA A 74 -4.55 2.71 6.50
N ARG A 75 -4.48 1.54 7.12
CA ARG A 75 -3.59 1.25 8.24
C ARG A 75 -2.81 0.00 7.93
N THR A 76 -1.50 0.11 7.89
CA THR A 76 -0.59 -0.99 7.57
C THR A 76 0.37 -1.18 8.73
N ARG A 77 0.46 -2.43 9.20
CA ARG A 77 1.42 -2.88 10.19
C ARG A 77 2.35 -3.88 9.54
N LEU A 78 3.66 -3.67 9.68
CA LEU A 78 4.69 -4.56 9.16
C LEU A 78 5.63 -4.97 10.30
N GLU A 79 5.80 -6.26 10.51
CA GLU A 79 6.87 -6.78 11.35
C GLU A 79 8.17 -6.81 10.55
N SER A 80 9.17 -6.08 11.01
CA SER A 80 10.51 -6.04 10.43
C SER A 80 11.54 -6.62 11.40
N PRO A 81 12.77 -6.92 10.95
CA PRO A 81 13.87 -7.30 11.85
C PRO A 81 14.18 -6.26 12.93
N HIS A 82 13.79 -4.99 12.71
CA HIS A 82 14.02 -3.88 13.64
C HIS A 82 12.82 -3.60 14.56
N GLY A 83 11.74 -4.39 14.46
CA GLY A 83 10.50 -4.22 15.20
C GLY A 83 9.31 -3.84 14.32
N THR A 84 8.17 -3.56 14.96
CA THR A 84 6.92 -3.22 14.28
C THR A 84 6.95 -1.80 13.71
N ILE A 85 6.64 -1.67 12.41
CA ILE A 85 6.39 -0.40 11.73
C ILE A 85 4.88 -0.26 11.52
N VAL A 86 4.30 0.89 11.88
CA VAL A 86 2.89 1.18 11.61
C VAL A 86 2.76 2.49 10.84
N ALA A 87 2.15 2.43 9.66
CA ALA A 87 1.74 3.60 8.91
C ALA A 87 0.23 3.63 8.82
N GLN A 88 -0.38 4.70 9.32
CA GLN A 88 -1.81 4.94 9.22
C GLN A 88 -2.04 6.26 8.53
N TRP A 89 -2.84 6.29 7.49
CA TRP A 89 -3.23 7.55 6.87
C TRP A 89 -4.73 7.65 6.64
N ARG A 90 -5.20 8.90 6.57
CA ARG A 90 -6.57 9.25 6.23
C ARG A 90 -6.59 10.49 5.33
N LEU A 91 -7.45 10.45 4.33
CA LEU A 91 -7.82 11.54 3.46
C LEU A 91 -9.24 11.99 3.84
N SER A 92 -9.40 13.26 4.19
CA SER A 92 -10.68 13.85 4.57
C SER A 92 -10.71 15.31 4.16
N HIS A 93 -11.76 15.73 3.45
CA HIS A 93 -11.94 17.12 3.00
C HIS A 93 -10.72 17.69 2.26
N GLY A 94 -10.11 16.90 1.37
CA GLY A 94 -8.91 17.32 0.62
C GLY A 94 -7.62 17.34 1.42
N ARG A 95 -7.63 16.97 2.71
CA ARG A 95 -6.43 16.91 3.55
C ARG A 95 -5.99 15.48 3.79
N PHE A 96 -4.73 15.20 3.51
CA PHE A 96 -4.06 13.95 3.86
C PHE A 96 -3.37 14.09 5.23
N ARG A 97 -3.55 13.09 6.10
CA ARG A 97 -2.84 12.97 7.38
C ARG A 97 -2.23 11.57 7.47
N LEU A 98 -0.97 11.49 7.87
CA LEU A 98 -0.23 10.27 8.15
C LEU A 98 0.23 10.27 9.61
N ASP A 99 -0.19 9.26 10.36
CA ASP A 99 0.33 8.88 11.67
C ASP A 99 1.32 7.70 11.47
N LEU A 100 2.59 7.93 11.78
CA LEU A 100 3.68 6.98 11.58
C LEU A 100 4.28 6.58 12.92
N ASP A 101 4.38 5.28 13.18
CA ASP A 101 5.08 4.71 14.33
C ASP A 101 6.25 3.86 13.85
N LEU A 102 7.44 4.17 14.34
CA LEU A 102 8.69 3.49 13.99
C LEU A 102 9.34 2.92 15.25
N PRO A 103 9.96 1.73 15.18
CA PRO A 103 10.83 1.24 16.22
C PRO A 103 11.95 2.23 16.56
N GLN A 104 12.42 2.20 17.80
CA GLN A 104 13.56 3.01 18.22
C GLN A 104 14.81 2.67 17.38
N GLY A 105 15.55 3.70 16.98
CA GLY A 105 16.75 3.56 16.15
C GLY A 105 16.51 3.32 14.65
N LEU A 106 15.28 3.03 14.22
CA LEU A 106 14.97 2.93 12.78
C LEU A 106 14.83 4.33 12.17
N THR A 107 15.46 4.52 11.00
CA THR A 107 15.32 5.76 10.23
C THR A 107 14.35 5.60 9.08
N ALA A 108 13.70 6.70 8.70
CA ALA A 108 12.79 6.71 7.57
C ALA A 108 12.91 7.96 6.71
N ARG A 109 12.69 7.78 5.41
CA ARG A 109 12.33 8.90 4.52
C ARG A 109 10.83 8.88 4.31
N VAL A 110 10.17 10.00 4.56
CA VAL A 110 8.73 10.17 4.33
C VAL A 110 8.54 11.01 3.08
N VAL A 111 7.69 10.56 2.16
CA VAL A 111 7.28 11.32 0.98
C VAL A 111 5.77 11.42 0.98
N LEU A 112 5.25 12.63 1.19
CA LEU A 112 3.81 12.88 1.22
C LEU A 112 3.25 12.96 -0.21
N PRO A 113 1.93 12.77 -0.39
CA PRO A 113 1.29 12.82 -1.71
C PRO A 113 1.51 14.11 -2.51
N ASP A 114 1.71 15.25 -1.83
CA ASP A 114 2.00 16.54 -2.47
C ASP A 114 3.48 16.72 -2.87
N GLY A 115 4.33 15.72 -2.58
CA GLY A 115 5.75 15.71 -2.89
C GLY A 115 6.65 16.21 -1.77
N GLN A 116 6.11 16.69 -0.63
CA GLN A 116 6.93 17.05 0.53
C GLN A 116 7.73 15.85 1.02
N LYS A 117 8.98 16.12 1.43
CA LYS A 117 9.92 15.09 1.88
C LYS A 117 10.38 15.40 3.29
N HIS A 118 10.38 14.39 4.15
CA HIS A 118 10.89 14.48 5.51
C HIS A 118 11.87 13.35 5.77
N VAL A 119 12.81 13.59 6.69
CA VAL A 119 13.72 12.57 7.20
C VAL A 119 13.45 12.40 8.68
N VAL A 120 13.27 11.15 9.07
CA VAL A 120 13.04 10.71 10.44
C VAL A 120 14.29 10.00 10.91
N THR A 121 15.00 10.59 11.87
CA THR A 121 16.28 10.06 12.37
C THR A 121 16.16 9.39 13.74
N ARG A 122 15.02 9.53 14.41
CA ARG A 122 14.70 8.88 15.68
C ARG A 122 13.34 8.22 15.58
N GLY A 123 13.26 6.98 16.05
CA GLY A 123 12.01 6.23 16.13
C GLY A 123 10.99 6.86 17.09
N GLY A 124 9.79 6.30 17.09
CA GLY A 124 8.63 6.81 17.83
C GLY A 124 7.58 7.46 16.92
N THR A 125 6.47 7.86 17.55
CA THR A 125 5.28 8.34 16.85
C THR A 125 5.46 9.74 16.27
N GLN A 126 5.14 9.89 14.99
CA GLN A 126 5.21 11.12 14.24
C GLN A 126 3.95 11.33 13.40
N VAL A 127 3.66 12.59 13.12
CA VAL A 127 2.47 12.99 12.39
C VAL A 127 2.88 13.93 11.26
N PHE A 128 2.40 13.62 10.07
CA PHE A 128 2.59 14.44 8.87
C PHE A 128 1.24 14.74 8.24
N SER A 129 1.14 15.87 7.55
CA SER A 129 -0.06 16.22 6.81
C SER A 129 0.26 17.10 5.61
N CYS A 130 -0.52 16.95 4.54
CA CYS A 130 -0.47 17.82 3.38
C CYS A 130 -1.87 18.02 2.81
N GLU A 131 -2.03 19.03 1.97
CA GLU A 131 -3.22 19.13 1.12
C GLU A 131 -3.08 18.15 -0.05
N MET A 132 -4.15 17.46 -0.41
CA MET A 132 -4.23 16.68 -1.64
C MET A 132 -4.53 17.63 -2.79
N ARG A 133 -3.62 17.70 -3.74
CA ARG A 133 -3.93 18.30 -5.03
C ARG A 133 -4.88 17.36 -5.77
N ASP A 134 -5.88 17.92 -6.42
CA ASP A 134 -6.70 17.15 -7.34
C ASP A 134 -5.79 16.60 -8.44
N PRO A 135 -5.71 15.26 -8.65
CA PRO A 135 -4.88 14.68 -9.70
C PRO A 135 -5.24 15.18 -11.12
N GLN A 136 -6.36 15.89 -11.30
CA GLN A 136 -6.71 16.58 -12.55
C GLN A 136 -6.26 18.05 -12.63
N SER A 137 -5.57 18.58 -11.61
CA SER A 137 -5.02 19.93 -11.69
C SER A 137 -3.89 19.94 -12.74
N PRO A 138 -3.98 20.74 -13.83
CA PRO A 138 -2.95 20.76 -14.85
C PRO A 138 -1.60 21.13 -14.21
N SER A 139 -0.57 20.33 -14.51
CA SER A 139 0.78 20.70 -14.12
C SER A 139 1.19 21.93 -14.90
N ASN A 140 1.30 23.08 -14.24
CA ASN A 140 2.05 24.22 -14.76
C ASN A 140 3.54 23.85 -14.79
N VAL A 141 3.93 23.01 -15.76
CA VAL A 141 5.31 22.93 -16.20
C VAL A 141 5.46 24.09 -17.16
N ALA A 142 5.97 25.21 -16.63
CA ALA A 142 6.56 26.24 -17.47
C ALA A 142 7.70 25.57 -18.23
N VAL A 143 7.56 25.51 -19.56
CA VAL A 143 8.66 25.17 -20.45
C VAL A 143 9.48 26.44 -20.58
N GLU A 144 10.68 26.45 -19.99
CA GLU A 144 11.75 27.38 -20.39
C GLU A 144 12.36 26.93 -21.71
#